data_AF-A0AB38A041-F1
#
_entry.id   AF-A0AB38A041-F1
#
_cell.length_a   1.000
_cell.length_b   1.000
_cell.length_c   1.000
_cell.angle_alpha   90.00
_cell.angle_beta   90.00
_cell.angle_gamma   90.00
#
_symmetry.space_group_name_H-M   'P 1'
#
loop_
_entity.id
_entity.type
_entity.pdbx_description
1 polymer ?
#
loop_
_entity_poly.entity_id
_entity_poly.type
_entity_poly.pdbx_seq_one_letter_code
_entity_poly.pdbx_strand_id
1 'polypeptide(L)'
;MSTMNNKLTFKRGLELKNRIMMAPMTTKMSFYDGVVTSDEINYYALRSGEIGAVITGAANVQNDGKGWEGELSVASDVFIPGLSKLAAAIKKNGTKAILQIFHGGRMTDSSVLRGVQPVAPSAVAAERPNAETPRALAGDEILDLIENFKAATLRAIVAGFDGVELHGANTYLLQQFFSPHSNRRDDEWGGTLEKRFRFIDKLVDEVTAVVDESGVENFIVGYRFSPEEYENPGIRFSDTLYLVDQLADKKLDYLHISLRDSQLVSVSEDHKEKSMLAYIHEQINGRVPLVGVGDVRTSEDAEQVLENSELVAVGRALLIDPHWGAKALAKKDELIRQEISNYDREELFLANGVWGFMEFMMPDRLGK
;
A
#
# COMPACT_ATOMS: atom_id res chain seq x y z
N MET A 1 -10.61 26.88 -7.54
CA MET A 1 -9.58 26.79 -6.49
C MET A 1 -9.03 25.37 -6.52
N SER A 2 -7.75 25.17 -6.22
CA SER A 2 -7.11 23.84 -6.23
C SER A 2 -7.74 22.93 -5.18
N THR A 3 -8.19 21.73 -5.57
CA THR A 3 -8.75 20.74 -4.62
C THR A 3 -7.65 20.18 -3.74
N MET A 4 -6.44 20.07 -4.29
CA MET A 4 -5.26 19.53 -3.62
C MET A 4 -4.91 20.25 -2.30
N ASN A 5 -5.12 21.58 -2.22
CA ASN A 5 -4.86 22.37 -1.02
C ASN A 5 -5.89 22.19 0.11
N ASN A 6 -7.03 21.55 -0.16
CA ASN A 6 -8.09 21.39 0.82
C ASN A 6 -7.70 20.34 1.85
N LYS A 7 -8.09 20.59 3.10
CA LYS A 7 -8.03 19.60 4.17
C LYS A 7 -9.03 18.46 3.95
N LEU A 8 -8.75 17.29 4.50
CA LEU A 8 -9.70 16.17 4.61
C LEU A 8 -9.67 15.65 6.05
N THR A 9 -10.84 15.42 6.62
CA THR A 9 -10.98 14.77 7.93
C THR A 9 -11.62 13.40 7.72
N PHE A 10 -10.92 12.35 8.15
CA PHE A 10 -11.42 10.98 8.09
C PHE A 10 -12.52 10.74 9.14
N LYS A 11 -13.27 9.65 9.00
CA LYS A 11 -14.37 9.29 9.92
C LYS A 11 -13.90 9.20 11.37
N ARG A 12 -12.68 8.71 11.60
CA ARG A 12 -12.05 8.62 12.92
C ARG A 12 -11.48 9.94 13.47
N GLY A 13 -11.60 11.04 12.74
CA GLY A 13 -11.23 12.38 13.18
C GLY A 13 -9.84 12.86 12.78
N LEU A 14 -8.99 11.99 12.20
CA LEU A 14 -7.68 12.39 11.70
C LEU A 14 -7.84 13.39 10.55
N GLU A 15 -7.22 14.57 10.69
CA GLU A 15 -7.20 15.60 9.64
C GLU A 15 -5.87 15.56 8.86
N LEU A 16 -5.97 15.54 7.53
CA LEU A 16 -4.87 15.80 6.60
C LEU A 16 -4.84 17.28 6.22
N LYS A 17 -3.65 17.88 6.21
CA LYS A 17 -3.43 19.29 5.87
C LYS A 17 -3.62 19.62 4.38
N ASN A 18 -3.54 18.61 3.50
CA ASN A 18 -3.81 18.69 2.07
C ASN A 18 -4.13 17.28 1.53
N ARG A 19 -4.50 17.16 0.25
CA ARG A 19 -4.96 15.91 -0.37
C ARG A 19 -3.85 14.99 -0.90
N ILE A 20 -2.58 15.35 -0.68
CA ILE A 20 -1.43 14.62 -1.23
C ILE A 20 -0.97 13.57 -0.22
N MET A 21 -0.80 12.34 -0.70
CA MET A 21 -0.17 11.24 0.04
C MET A 21 1.08 10.76 -0.70
N MET A 22 2.11 10.32 0.01
CA MET A 22 3.18 9.51 -0.58
C MET A 22 2.69 8.06 -0.68
N ALA A 23 2.76 7.50 -1.88
CA ALA A 23 2.41 6.11 -2.14
C ALA A 23 3.41 5.16 -1.46
N PRO A 24 2.97 3.95 -1.06
CA PRO A 24 3.85 2.91 -0.54
C PRO A 24 4.89 2.53 -1.61
N MET A 25 6.18 2.66 -1.25
CA MET A 25 7.29 2.30 -2.13
C MET A 25 8.28 1.42 -1.37
N THR A 26 8.54 0.24 -1.91
CA THR A 26 9.53 -0.68 -1.36
C THR A 26 10.94 -0.09 -1.46
N THR A 27 11.55 0.17 -0.30
CA THR A 27 12.87 0.80 -0.20
C THR A 27 14.03 -0.20 -0.20
N LYS A 28 13.79 -1.40 0.34
CA LYS A 28 14.80 -2.41 0.69
C LYS A 28 15.94 -1.84 1.56
N MET A 29 15.60 -0.93 2.47
CA MET A 29 16.56 -0.22 3.31
C MET A 29 16.64 -0.75 4.75
N SER A 30 15.71 -1.59 5.18
CA SER A 30 15.77 -2.20 6.50
C SER A 30 16.92 -3.23 6.56
N PHE A 31 17.33 -3.61 7.76
CA PHE A 31 18.27 -4.71 7.92
C PHE A 31 17.65 -6.05 7.49
N TYR A 32 18.50 -7.08 7.37
CA TYR A 32 18.08 -8.42 6.95
C TYR A 32 17.03 -9.06 7.88
N ASP A 33 16.88 -8.56 9.11
CA ASP A 33 15.91 -8.98 10.12
C ASP A 33 14.68 -8.06 10.18
N GLY A 34 14.64 -7.01 9.34
CA GLY A 34 13.55 -6.04 9.25
C GLY A 34 13.65 -4.86 10.23
N VAL A 35 14.78 -4.70 10.93
CA VAL A 35 15.04 -3.52 11.75
C VAL A 35 15.26 -2.28 10.87
N VAL A 36 14.54 -1.20 11.19
CA VAL A 36 14.65 0.10 10.51
C VAL A 36 16.07 0.66 10.62
N THR A 37 16.63 1.13 9.50
CA THR A 37 17.95 1.78 9.45
C THR A 37 17.85 3.30 9.53
N SER A 38 18.96 3.97 9.84
CA SER A 38 19.04 5.44 9.79
C SER A 38 18.81 5.98 8.37
N ASP A 39 19.27 5.27 7.34
CA ASP A 39 19.09 5.66 5.94
C ASP A 39 17.61 5.64 5.56
N GLU A 40 16.87 4.63 6.01
CA GLU A 40 15.43 4.55 5.82
C GLU A 40 14.71 5.72 6.52
N ILE A 41 15.08 6.03 7.76
CA ILE A 41 14.53 7.17 8.51
C ILE A 41 14.78 8.49 7.75
N ASN A 42 16.00 8.70 7.25
CA ASN A 42 16.37 9.91 6.50
C ASN A 42 15.62 9.99 5.15
N TYR A 43 15.46 8.86 4.46
CA TYR A 43 14.70 8.76 3.22
C TYR A 43 13.26 9.25 3.38
N TYR A 44 12.57 8.83 4.45
CA TYR A 44 11.20 9.26 4.74
C TYR A 44 11.14 10.67 5.30
N ALA A 45 12.08 11.07 6.16
CA ALA A 45 12.16 12.43 6.69
C ALA A 45 12.27 13.48 5.59
N LEU A 46 13.07 13.19 4.55
CA LEU A 46 13.29 14.08 3.40
C LEU A 46 12.02 14.27 2.56
N ARG A 47 11.13 13.27 2.53
CA ARG A 47 9.87 13.26 1.74
C ARG A 47 8.64 13.64 2.56
N SER A 48 8.85 14.20 3.74
CA SER A 48 7.82 14.55 4.71
C SER A 48 7.78 16.06 4.97
N GLY A 49 6.70 16.53 5.57
CA GLY A 49 6.54 17.91 6.02
C GLY A 49 5.74 18.81 5.08
N GLU A 50 5.61 18.45 3.81
CA GLU A 50 4.83 19.22 2.82
C GLU A 50 3.50 18.57 2.49
N ILE A 51 3.49 17.24 2.37
CA ILE A 51 2.32 16.43 1.99
C ILE A 51 1.47 16.03 3.19
N GLY A 52 0.20 15.70 2.95
CA GLY A 52 -0.79 15.33 3.96
C GLY A 52 -0.40 14.09 4.75
N ALA A 53 0.02 13.03 4.06
CA ALA A 53 0.45 11.79 4.68
C ALA A 53 1.55 11.08 3.90
N VAL A 54 2.27 10.20 4.58
CA VAL A 54 3.19 9.22 3.99
C VAL A 54 2.72 7.83 4.36
N ILE A 55 2.56 6.99 3.35
CA ILE A 55 2.40 5.54 3.54
C ILE A 55 3.78 4.91 3.32
N THR A 56 4.27 4.15 4.30
CA THR A 56 5.56 3.48 4.18
C THR A 56 5.51 2.38 3.11
N GLY A 57 6.67 1.91 2.68
CA GLY A 57 6.83 0.58 2.10
C GLY A 57 6.29 -0.50 3.04
N ALA A 58 6.00 -1.66 2.46
CA ALA A 58 5.28 -2.71 3.15
C ALA A 58 6.11 -3.32 4.29
N ALA A 59 5.45 -3.58 5.43
CA ALA A 59 6.02 -4.20 6.61
C ALA A 59 5.37 -5.56 6.90
N ASN A 60 6.16 -6.62 7.02
CA ASN A 60 5.62 -7.96 7.27
C ASN A 60 5.02 -8.07 8.67
N VAL A 61 3.86 -8.71 8.77
CA VAL A 61 3.16 -8.96 10.04
C VAL A 61 3.64 -10.22 10.78
N GLN A 62 4.37 -11.09 10.09
CA GLN A 62 4.97 -12.32 10.63
C GLN A 62 6.27 -12.66 9.86
N ASN A 63 7.18 -13.40 10.49
CA ASN A 63 8.53 -13.62 9.95
C ASN A 63 8.56 -14.39 8.61
N ASP A 64 7.69 -15.39 8.47
CA ASP A 64 7.50 -16.17 7.23
C ASP A 64 6.60 -15.45 6.21
N GLY A 65 6.16 -14.24 6.54
CA GLY A 65 5.42 -13.34 5.66
C GLY A 65 6.28 -12.33 4.90
N LYS A 66 7.60 -12.38 5.07
CA LYS A 66 8.53 -11.47 4.39
C LYS A 66 8.56 -11.73 2.87
N GLY A 67 8.44 -10.68 2.08
CA GLY A 67 8.46 -10.72 0.61
C GLY A 67 9.85 -10.53 -0.02
N TRP A 68 10.77 -9.80 0.60
CA TRP A 68 12.11 -9.55 0.05
C TRP A 68 13.14 -9.15 1.11
N GLU A 69 14.43 -9.19 0.76
CA GLU A 69 15.49 -8.67 1.63
C GLU A 69 15.45 -7.16 1.82
N GLY A 70 15.68 -6.73 3.07
CA GLY A 70 15.61 -5.33 3.49
C GLY A 70 14.20 -4.76 3.64
N GLU A 71 13.21 -5.63 3.78
CA GLU A 71 11.82 -5.28 4.11
C GLU A 71 11.64 -4.89 5.57
N LEU A 72 10.77 -3.91 5.83
CA LEU A 72 10.36 -3.52 7.17
C LEU A 72 9.65 -4.70 7.85
N SER A 73 9.81 -4.84 9.16
CA SER A 73 9.05 -5.81 9.94
C SER A 73 8.29 -5.14 11.08
N VAL A 74 7.06 -5.60 11.30
CA VAL A 74 6.21 -5.28 12.44
C VAL A 74 5.72 -6.57 13.14
N ALA A 75 6.42 -7.68 12.89
CA ALA A 75 6.06 -9.01 13.37
C ALA A 75 6.27 -9.22 14.88
N SER A 76 7.03 -8.35 15.54
CA SER A 76 7.42 -8.49 16.95
C SER A 76 7.69 -7.14 17.60
N ASP A 77 7.58 -7.09 18.93
CA ASP A 77 7.74 -5.87 19.73
C ASP A 77 9.17 -5.30 19.65
N VAL A 78 10.14 -6.13 19.28
CA VAL A 78 11.54 -5.72 19.06
C VAL A 78 11.68 -4.63 17.99
N PHE A 79 10.72 -4.53 17.06
CA PHE A 79 10.74 -3.53 15.99
C PHE A 79 10.16 -2.17 16.40
N ILE A 80 9.39 -2.11 17.50
CA ILE A 80 8.71 -0.90 17.97
C ILE A 80 9.68 0.29 18.11
N PRO A 81 10.88 0.17 18.72
CA PRO A 81 11.76 1.33 18.87
C PRO A 81 12.25 1.93 17.53
N GLY A 82 12.52 1.09 16.53
CA GLY A 82 12.91 1.54 15.19
C GLY A 82 11.74 2.17 14.45
N LEU A 83 10.59 1.50 14.48
CA LEU A 83 9.32 1.98 13.92
C LEU A 83 8.89 3.31 14.55
N SER A 84 9.14 3.51 15.85
CA SER A 84 8.84 4.78 16.54
C SER A 84 9.66 5.95 16.02
N LYS A 85 10.96 5.72 15.76
CA LYS A 85 11.82 6.73 15.15
C LYS A 85 11.37 7.06 13.72
N LEU A 86 10.96 6.04 12.97
CA LEU A 86 10.44 6.21 11.62
C LEU A 86 9.15 7.04 11.59
N ALA A 87 8.17 6.68 12.41
CA ALA A 87 6.92 7.44 12.54
C ALA A 87 7.20 8.89 12.95
N ALA A 88 8.05 9.12 13.95
CA ALA A 88 8.41 10.46 14.40
C ALA A 88 9.07 11.30 13.28
N ALA A 89 9.96 10.70 12.48
CA ALA A 89 10.61 11.37 11.37
C ALA A 89 9.63 11.78 10.26
N ILE A 90 8.64 10.93 9.96
CA ILE A 90 7.57 11.23 9.01
C ILE A 90 6.67 12.37 9.51
N LYS A 91 6.36 12.40 10.80
CA LYS A 91 5.35 13.30 11.38
C LYS A 91 5.76 14.78 11.48
N LYS A 92 6.86 15.16 10.83
CA LYS A 92 7.32 16.55 10.71
C LYS A 92 6.24 17.45 10.10
N ASN A 93 6.11 18.67 10.62
CA ASN A 93 5.17 19.70 10.13
C ASN A 93 3.73 19.19 9.91
N GLY A 94 3.27 18.26 10.74
CA GLY A 94 1.90 17.74 10.70
C GLY A 94 1.58 16.79 9.53
N THR A 95 2.59 16.29 8.81
CA THR A 95 2.40 15.13 7.91
C THR A 95 2.01 13.91 8.74
N LYS A 96 1.10 13.07 8.24
CA LYS A 96 0.67 11.84 8.94
C LYS A 96 1.50 10.63 8.52
N ALA A 97 1.80 9.74 9.46
CA ALA A 97 2.53 8.51 9.19
C ALA A 97 1.59 7.30 9.16
N ILE A 98 1.57 6.57 8.05
CA ILE A 98 0.76 5.35 7.89
C ILE A 98 1.70 4.19 7.60
N LEU A 99 1.62 3.13 8.40
CA LEU A 99 2.40 1.90 8.19
C LEU A 99 1.62 0.97 7.27
N GLN A 100 2.15 0.67 6.08
CA GLN A 100 1.56 -0.37 5.25
C GLN A 100 1.94 -1.75 5.79
N ILE A 101 0.96 -2.56 6.17
CA ILE A 101 1.17 -3.90 6.72
C ILE A 101 0.70 -4.97 5.74
N PHE A 102 1.49 -6.03 5.58
CA PHE A 102 1.23 -7.06 4.58
C PHE A 102 1.85 -8.42 4.91
N HIS A 103 1.62 -9.36 4.00
CA HIS A 103 2.24 -10.68 3.98
C HIS A 103 2.51 -11.08 2.51
N GLY A 104 3.74 -11.50 2.20
CA GLY A 104 4.21 -11.85 0.86
C GLY A 104 3.43 -13.01 0.21
N GLY A 105 3.03 -14.00 1.01
CA GLY A 105 2.25 -15.14 0.54
C GLY A 105 3.08 -15.93 -0.47
N ARG A 106 2.52 -16.27 -1.64
CA ARG A 106 3.29 -16.91 -2.73
C ARG A 106 4.28 -16.00 -3.47
N MET A 107 4.37 -14.71 -3.13
CA MET A 107 5.24 -13.73 -3.79
C MET A 107 6.58 -13.57 -3.06
N THR A 108 7.13 -14.69 -2.60
CA THR A 108 8.40 -14.81 -1.88
C THR A 108 8.98 -16.20 -2.16
N ASP A 109 10.13 -16.51 -1.57
CA ASP A 109 10.82 -17.78 -1.72
C ASP A 109 11.48 -18.23 -0.41
N SER A 110 11.84 -19.51 -0.34
CA SER A 110 12.48 -20.09 0.82
C SER A 110 13.83 -19.45 1.15
N SER A 111 14.53 -18.83 0.20
CA SER A 111 15.77 -18.11 0.45
C SER A 111 15.52 -16.85 1.30
N VAL A 112 14.53 -16.03 0.91
CA VAL A 112 14.08 -14.87 1.70
C VAL A 112 13.58 -15.31 3.07
N LEU A 113 12.85 -16.42 3.13
CA LEU A 113 12.23 -16.94 4.35
C LEU A 113 13.16 -17.85 5.19
N ARG A 114 14.48 -17.84 4.94
CA ARG A 114 15.47 -18.58 5.75
C ARG A 114 15.21 -20.09 5.81
N GLY A 115 14.79 -20.67 4.70
CA GLY A 115 14.49 -22.09 4.51
C GLY A 115 13.03 -22.48 4.75
N VAL A 116 12.18 -21.55 5.18
CA VAL A 116 10.74 -21.82 5.35
C VAL A 116 10.03 -21.76 4.01
N GLN A 117 9.18 -22.76 3.73
CA GLN A 117 8.39 -22.78 2.50
C GLN A 117 7.34 -21.65 2.52
N PRO A 118 7.17 -20.87 1.44
CA PRO A 118 6.12 -19.87 1.33
C PRO A 118 4.72 -20.45 1.54
N VAL A 119 3.78 -19.63 2.02
CA VAL A 119 2.39 -20.03 2.26
C VAL A 119 1.42 -19.24 1.39
N ALA A 120 0.26 -19.82 1.07
CA ALA A 120 -0.79 -19.19 0.27
C ALA A 120 -2.15 -19.84 0.54
N PRO A 121 -3.26 -19.32 -0.02
CA PRO A 121 -4.57 -19.96 0.12
C PRO A 121 -4.62 -21.36 -0.50
N SER A 122 -3.82 -21.61 -1.55
CA SER A 122 -3.71 -22.91 -2.22
C SER A 122 -2.28 -23.13 -2.72
N ALA A 123 -1.91 -24.39 -2.96
CA ALA A 123 -0.59 -24.78 -3.48
C ALA A 123 -0.46 -24.47 -4.99
N VAL A 124 -0.51 -23.18 -5.35
CA VAL A 124 -0.45 -22.68 -6.72
C VAL A 124 0.69 -21.67 -6.83
N ALA A 125 1.78 -22.05 -7.50
CA ALA A 125 2.90 -21.16 -7.78
C ALA A 125 2.44 -19.90 -8.55
N ALA A 126 3.12 -18.77 -8.34
CA ALA A 126 2.90 -17.57 -9.15
C ALA A 126 3.37 -17.81 -10.60
N GLU A 127 2.71 -17.16 -11.58
CA GLU A 127 3.13 -17.21 -12.99
C GLU A 127 4.33 -16.29 -13.23
N ARG A 128 5.46 -16.61 -12.59
CA ARG A 128 6.71 -15.87 -12.69
C ARG A 128 7.91 -16.83 -12.75
N PRO A 129 9.01 -16.44 -13.40
CA PRO A 129 10.21 -17.26 -13.42
C PRO A 129 10.66 -17.61 -12.00
N ASN A 130 10.99 -18.89 -11.78
CA ASN A 130 11.53 -19.42 -10.52
C ASN A 130 10.60 -19.30 -9.29
N ALA A 131 9.30 -19.09 -9.48
CA ALA A 131 8.35 -19.08 -8.37
C ALA A 131 8.27 -20.46 -7.69
N GLU A 132 8.47 -20.49 -6.38
CA GLU A 132 8.27 -21.70 -5.58
C GLU A 132 6.78 -22.04 -5.46
N THR A 133 6.45 -23.33 -5.36
CA THR A 133 5.08 -23.74 -5.04
C THR A 133 4.86 -23.54 -3.53
N PRO A 134 3.93 -22.67 -3.13
CA PRO A 134 3.65 -22.43 -1.73
C PRO A 134 2.92 -23.63 -1.10
N ARG A 135 2.94 -23.70 0.22
CA ARG A 135 2.07 -24.57 1.00
C ARG A 135 0.70 -23.91 1.15
N ALA A 136 -0.36 -24.71 1.05
CA ALA A 136 -1.70 -24.24 1.37
C ALA A 136 -1.87 -24.04 2.89
N LEU A 137 -2.40 -22.88 3.29
CA LEU A 137 -2.75 -22.59 4.68
C LEU A 137 -3.91 -23.48 5.16
N ALA A 138 -3.81 -24.02 6.36
CA ALA A 138 -4.92 -24.64 7.06
C ALA A 138 -5.90 -23.57 7.60
N GLY A 139 -7.13 -23.98 7.95
CA GLY A 139 -8.17 -23.03 8.37
C GLY A 139 -7.84 -22.29 9.67
N ASP A 140 -7.16 -22.95 10.60
CA ASP A 140 -6.63 -22.36 11.84
C ASP A 140 -5.47 -21.40 11.57
N GLU A 141 -4.55 -21.74 10.66
CA GLU A 141 -3.46 -20.82 10.26
C GLU A 141 -3.98 -19.52 9.61
N ILE A 142 -5.16 -19.57 8.95
CA ILE A 142 -5.82 -18.36 8.42
C ILE A 142 -6.30 -17.45 9.57
N LEU A 143 -6.76 -18.04 10.68
CA LEU A 143 -7.16 -17.28 11.86
C LEU A 143 -5.94 -16.71 12.59
N ASP A 144 -4.86 -17.48 12.71
CA ASP A 144 -3.59 -17.00 13.28
C ASP A 144 -3.02 -15.83 12.48
N LEU A 145 -3.14 -15.87 11.15
CA LEU A 145 -2.74 -14.76 10.28
C LEU A 145 -3.53 -13.48 10.60
N ILE A 146 -4.85 -13.58 10.83
CA ILE A 146 -5.68 -12.44 11.23
C ILE A 146 -5.19 -11.88 12.58
N GLU A 147 -4.87 -12.74 13.55
CA GLU A 147 -4.28 -12.32 14.82
C GLU A 147 -2.92 -11.62 14.64
N ASN A 148 -2.09 -12.07 13.70
CA ASN A 148 -0.82 -11.40 13.39
C ASN A 148 -1.03 -9.99 12.80
N PHE A 149 -2.05 -9.80 11.96
CA PHE A 149 -2.41 -8.46 11.49
C PHE A 149 -2.90 -7.55 12.63
N LYS A 150 -3.73 -8.06 13.56
CA LYS A 150 -4.18 -7.30 14.75
C LYS A 150 -2.99 -6.90 15.62
N ALA A 151 -2.09 -7.83 15.89
CA ALA A 151 -0.88 -7.57 16.67
C ALA A 151 0.02 -6.54 15.97
N ALA A 152 0.18 -6.62 14.65
CA ALA A 152 0.91 -5.63 13.87
C ALA A 152 0.27 -4.23 13.95
N THR A 153 -1.06 -4.14 13.89
CA THR A 153 -1.79 -2.88 14.07
C THR A 153 -1.56 -2.29 15.46
N LEU A 154 -1.64 -3.09 16.52
CA LEU A 154 -1.33 -2.65 17.88
C LEU A 154 0.11 -2.13 18.00
N ARG A 155 1.09 -2.81 17.39
CA ARG A 155 2.48 -2.34 17.37
C ARG A 155 2.63 -1.02 16.61
N ALA A 156 1.89 -0.82 15.52
CA ALA A 156 1.88 0.45 14.80
C ALA A 156 1.32 1.60 15.66
N ILE A 157 0.26 1.34 16.43
CA ILE A 157 -0.29 2.28 17.42
C ILE A 157 0.78 2.62 18.46
N VAL A 158 1.40 1.60 19.08
CA VAL A 158 2.44 1.80 20.11
C VAL A 158 3.66 2.55 19.55
N ALA A 159 4.04 2.28 18.30
CA ALA A 159 5.11 2.99 17.60
C ALA A 159 4.74 4.43 17.21
N GLY A 160 3.49 4.86 17.43
CA GLY A 160 3.07 6.25 17.20
C GLY A 160 2.76 6.60 15.74
N PHE A 161 2.48 5.61 14.89
CA PHE A 161 1.87 5.86 13.59
C PHE A 161 0.46 6.45 13.76
N ASP A 162 0.00 7.20 12.76
CA ASP A 162 -1.36 7.76 12.71
C ASP A 162 -2.36 6.80 12.04
N GLY A 163 -1.88 5.68 11.49
CA GLY A 163 -2.74 4.66 10.90
C GLY A 163 -1.97 3.48 10.32
N VAL A 164 -2.72 2.51 9.83
CA VAL A 164 -2.22 1.37 9.03
C VAL A 164 -2.94 1.28 7.70
N GLU A 165 -2.25 0.76 6.69
CA GLU A 165 -2.85 0.36 5.41
C GLU A 165 -2.72 -1.15 5.23
N LEU A 166 -3.85 -1.84 5.06
CA LEU A 166 -3.89 -3.26 4.71
C LEU A 166 -3.56 -3.44 3.24
N HIS A 167 -2.49 -4.17 2.93
CA HIS A 167 -2.05 -4.35 1.55
C HIS A 167 -2.74 -5.54 0.85
N GLY A 168 -3.94 -5.30 0.33
CA GLY A 168 -4.73 -6.22 -0.51
C GLY A 168 -4.47 -6.13 -2.01
N ALA A 169 -3.25 -5.79 -2.43
CA ALA A 169 -2.91 -5.47 -3.82
C ALA A 169 -1.61 -6.15 -4.26
N ASN A 170 -1.23 -5.95 -5.52
CA ASN A 170 0.05 -6.35 -6.10
C ASN A 170 0.38 -7.84 -5.92
N THR A 171 -0.63 -8.71 -6.00
CA THR A 171 -0.53 -10.19 -5.93
C THR A 171 -0.11 -10.75 -4.56
N TYR A 172 -0.09 -9.95 -3.49
CA TYR A 172 0.25 -10.41 -2.12
C TYR A 172 -0.92 -11.11 -1.42
N LEU A 173 -0.69 -11.64 -0.21
CA LEU A 173 -1.54 -12.66 0.39
C LEU A 173 -3.03 -12.31 0.47
N LEU A 174 -3.38 -11.08 0.86
CA LEU A 174 -4.77 -10.64 0.92
C LEU A 174 -5.45 -10.70 -0.45
N GLN A 175 -4.77 -10.24 -1.51
CA GLN A 175 -5.25 -10.38 -2.88
C GLN A 175 -5.31 -11.85 -3.30
N GLN A 176 -4.36 -12.67 -2.85
CA GLN A 176 -4.33 -14.10 -3.17
C GLN A 176 -5.60 -14.81 -2.67
N PHE A 177 -6.10 -14.45 -1.49
CA PHE A 177 -7.38 -14.99 -0.99
C PHE A 177 -8.56 -14.58 -1.88
N PHE A 178 -8.57 -13.36 -2.41
CA PHE A 178 -9.67 -12.89 -3.25
C PHE A 178 -9.62 -13.44 -4.68
N SER A 179 -8.41 -13.69 -5.19
CA SER A 179 -8.16 -14.10 -6.56
C SER A 179 -8.57 -15.56 -6.83
N PRO A 180 -9.41 -15.83 -7.85
CA PRO A 180 -9.72 -17.21 -8.27
C PRO A 180 -8.51 -17.92 -8.89
N HIS A 181 -7.44 -17.20 -9.24
CA HIS A 181 -6.21 -17.80 -9.73
C HIS A 181 -5.49 -18.60 -8.64
N SER A 182 -5.30 -17.93 -7.50
CA SER A 182 -4.44 -18.38 -6.41
C SER A 182 -5.21 -18.99 -5.24
N ASN A 183 -6.50 -18.69 -5.11
CA ASN A 183 -7.39 -19.36 -4.19
C ASN A 183 -8.29 -20.37 -4.93
N ARG A 184 -7.91 -21.64 -4.84
CA ARG A 184 -8.63 -22.80 -5.39
C ARG A 184 -9.22 -23.69 -4.29
N ARG A 185 -9.45 -23.12 -3.10
CA ARG A 185 -10.02 -23.83 -1.97
C ARG A 185 -11.48 -24.18 -2.23
N ASP A 186 -11.94 -25.24 -1.58
CA ASP A 186 -13.33 -25.74 -1.60
C ASP A 186 -14.04 -25.61 -0.24
N ASP A 187 -13.39 -24.97 0.73
CA ASP A 187 -13.91 -24.72 2.08
C ASP A 187 -14.65 -23.38 2.20
N GLU A 188 -14.72 -22.78 3.39
CA GLU A 188 -15.37 -21.49 3.60
C GLU A 188 -14.54 -20.30 3.13
N TRP A 189 -13.23 -20.48 2.89
CA TRP A 189 -12.29 -19.41 2.53
C TRP A 189 -12.06 -19.28 1.03
N GLY A 190 -12.71 -20.10 0.18
CA GLY A 190 -12.55 -20.03 -1.27
C GLY A 190 -13.69 -20.68 -2.06
N GLY A 191 -13.54 -20.70 -3.39
CA GLY A 191 -14.60 -21.11 -4.31
C GLY A 191 -15.39 -19.91 -4.83
N THR A 192 -16.57 -19.63 -4.27
CA THR A 192 -17.41 -18.51 -4.73
C THR A 192 -16.80 -17.14 -4.40
N LEU A 193 -17.27 -16.08 -5.05
CA LEU A 193 -16.77 -14.72 -4.85
C LEU A 193 -16.91 -14.28 -3.37
N GLU A 194 -18.03 -14.61 -2.74
CA GLU A 194 -18.33 -14.29 -1.34
C GLU A 194 -17.38 -15.02 -0.37
N LYS A 195 -17.09 -16.29 -0.65
CA LYS A 195 -16.15 -17.09 0.15
C LYS A 195 -14.70 -16.61 0.00
N ARG A 196 -14.29 -16.23 -1.20
CA ARG A 196 -12.97 -15.61 -1.44
C ARG A 196 -12.83 -14.25 -0.74
N PHE A 197 -13.93 -13.51 -0.58
CA PHE A 197 -13.95 -12.26 0.20
C PHE A 197 -13.90 -12.48 1.72
N ARG A 198 -14.38 -13.63 2.24
CA ARG A 198 -14.50 -13.90 3.68
C ARG A 198 -13.23 -13.62 4.50
N PHE A 199 -12.05 -13.93 3.96
CA PHE A 199 -10.79 -13.62 4.64
C PHE A 199 -10.60 -12.12 4.85
N ILE A 200 -10.80 -11.33 3.78
CA ILE A 200 -10.69 -9.87 3.83
C ILE A 200 -11.75 -9.29 4.75
N ASP A 201 -12.98 -9.77 4.64
CA ASP A 201 -14.13 -9.37 5.46
C ASP A 201 -13.80 -9.46 6.95
N LYS A 202 -13.39 -10.66 7.39
CA LYS A 202 -13.02 -10.92 8.79
C LYS A 202 -11.80 -10.12 9.21
N LEU A 203 -10.77 -10.05 8.36
CA LEU A 203 -9.55 -9.30 8.66
C LEU A 203 -9.83 -7.81 8.92
N VAL A 204 -10.62 -7.17 8.05
CA VAL A 204 -10.98 -5.75 8.19
C VAL A 204 -11.79 -5.51 9.45
N ASP A 205 -12.77 -6.37 9.76
CA ASP A 205 -13.57 -6.24 10.98
C ASP A 205 -12.70 -6.34 12.24
N GLU A 206 -11.78 -7.30 12.28
CA GLU A 206 -10.92 -7.54 13.44
C GLU A 206 -9.87 -6.42 13.63
N VAL A 207 -9.26 -5.94 12.54
CA VAL A 207 -8.29 -4.83 12.59
C VAL A 207 -8.98 -3.52 12.99
N THR A 208 -10.18 -3.25 12.49
CA THR A 208 -10.91 -2.04 12.87
C THR A 208 -11.46 -2.12 14.30
N ALA A 209 -11.85 -3.31 14.76
CA ALA A 209 -12.23 -3.56 16.16
C ALA A 209 -11.05 -3.35 17.11
N VAL A 210 -9.86 -3.87 16.80
CA VAL A 210 -8.70 -3.69 17.69
C VAL A 210 -8.28 -2.22 17.81
N VAL A 211 -8.46 -1.43 16.75
CA VAL A 211 -8.28 0.03 16.80
C VAL A 211 -9.31 0.68 17.72
N ASP A 212 -10.60 0.36 17.56
CA ASP A 212 -11.70 0.86 18.42
C ASP A 212 -11.43 0.55 19.91
N GLU A 213 -11.02 -0.68 20.20
CA GLU A 213 -10.78 -1.19 21.56
C GLU A 213 -9.51 -0.63 22.21
N SER A 214 -8.52 -0.23 21.42
CA SER A 214 -7.26 0.34 21.93
C SER A 214 -7.44 1.69 22.62
N GLY A 215 -8.54 2.40 22.35
CA GLY A 215 -8.83 3.72 22.89
C GLY A 215 -7.98 4.86 22.31
N VAL A 216 -7.17 4.59 21.29
CA VAL A 216 -6.42 5.64 20.59
C VAL A 216 -7.37 6.51 19.77
N GLU A 217 -7.20 7.84 19.87
CA GLU A 217 -7.96 8.77 19.04
C GLU A 217 -7.31 8.93 17.66
N ASN A 218 -8.14 9.14 16.63
CA ASN A 218 -7.69 9.52 15.29
C ASN A 218 -6.74 8.54 14.59
N PHE A 219 -6.67 7.27 14.99
CA PHE A 219 -5.88 6.27 14.27
C PHE A 219 -6.68 5.67 13.11
N ILE A 220 -6.21 5.85 11.88
CA ILE A 220 -6.97 5.46 10.67
C ILE A 220 -6.60 4.07 10.14
N VAL A 221 -7.55 3.43 9.46
CA VAL A 221 -7.34 2.15 8.76
C VAL A 221 -7.70 2.29 7.29
N GLY A 222 -6.73 2.04 6.41
CA GLY A 222 -6.93 1.98 4.96
C GLY A 222 -6.86 0.57 4.40
N TYR A 223 -7.44 0.38 3.21
CA TYR A 223 -7.29 -0.87 2.45
C TYR A 223 -6.86 -0.58 1.00
N ARG A 224 -5.73 -1.16 0.58
CA ARG A 224 -5.19 -1.01 -0.78
C ARG A 224 -5.52 -2.22 -1.63
N PHE A 225 -5.99 -2.03 -2.86
CA PHE A 225 -6.40 -3.12 -3.75
C PHE A 225 -5.90 -2.94 -5.19
N SER A 226 -5.69 -4.06 -5.89
CA SER A 226 -5.43 -4.06 -7.34
C SER A 226 -6.76 -4.26 -8.09
N PRO A 227 -7.02 -3.51 -9.16
CA PRO A 227 -8.32 -3.57 -9.81
C PRO A 227 -8.52 -4.82 -10.68
N GLU A 228 -7.45 -5.39 -11.24
CA GLU A 228 -7.51 -6.57 -12.11
C GLU A 228 -6.21 -7.38 -12.03
N GLU A 229 -6.27 -8.63 -12.49
CA GLU A 229 -5.13 -9.54 -12.66
C GLU A 229 -4.95 -9.94 -14.12
N TYR A 230 -3.70 -10.17 -14.52
CA TYR A 230 -3.37 -10.67 -15.86
C TYR A 230 -3.63 -12.18 -15.99
N GLU A 231 -3.58 -12.90 -14.88
CA GLU A 231 -3.78 -14.34 -14.80
C GLU A 231 -5.19 -14.77 -15.24
N ASN A 232 -5.33 -16.01 -15.72
CA ASN A 232 -6.62 -16.59 -16.14
C ASN A 232 -6.82 -18.02 -15.58
N PRO A 233 -7.84 -18.27 -14.73
CA PRO A 233 -8.75 -17.28 -14.14
C PRO A 233 -7.96 -16.29 -13.27
N GLY A 234 -8.48 -15.09 -13.08
CA GLY A 234 -7.90 -14.04 -12.23
C GLY A 234 -8.98 -13.04 -11.85
N ILE A 235 -8.64 -12.06 -10.99
CA ILE A 235 -9.56 -10.98 -10.64
C ILE A 235 -9.93 -10.21 -11.91
N ARG A 236 -11.24 -10.13 -12.20
CA ARG A 236 -11.80 -9.25 -13.24
C ARG A 236 -12.42 -8.02 -12.61
N PHE A 237 -12.65 -6.99 -13.41
CA PHE A 237 -13.13 -5.71 -12.86
C PHE A 237 -14.48 -5.81 -12.14
N SER A 238 -15.37 -6.71 -12.58
CA SER A 238 -16.62 -7.00 -11.87
C SER A 238 -16.41 -7.59 -10.47
N ASP A 239 -15.40 -8.45 -10.28
CA ASP A 239 -15.01 -8.93 -8.93
C ASP A 239 -14.53 -7.75 -8.07
N THR A 240 -13.79 -6.81 -8.65
CA THR A 240 -13.32 -5.62 -7.94
C THR A 240 -14.45 -4.68 -7.58
N LEU A 241 -15.46 -4.48 -8.44
CA LEU A 241 -16.64 -3.69 -8.09
C LEU A 241 -17.39 -4.31 -6.91
N TYR A 242 -17.51 -5.64 -6.86
CA TYR A 242 -18.03 -6.35 -5.69
C TYR A 242 -17.15 -6.09 -4.44
N LEU A 243 -15.83 -6.25 -4.55
CA LEU A 243 -14.91 -6.03 -3.43
C LEU A 243 -15.03 -4.61 -2.86
N VAL A 244 -15.02 -3.61 -3.74
CA VAL A 244 -15.11 -2.19 -3.37
C VAL A 244 -16.46 -1.89 -2.72
N ASP A 245 -17.55 -2.44 -3.25
CA ASP A 245 -18.88 -2.27 -2.68
C ASP A 245 -18.96 -2.78 -1.24
N GLN A 246 -18.44 -3.99 -0.99
CA GLN A 246 -18.41 -4.58 0.35
C GLN A 246 -17.51 -3.80 1.31
N LEU A 247 -16.32 -3.38 0.85
CA LEU A 247 -15.37 -2.63 1.67
C LEU A 247 -15.84 -1.21 1.98
N ALA A 248 -16.63 -0.59 1.09
CA ALA A 248 -17.15 0.76 1.29
C ALA A 248 -18.12 0.87 2.49
N ASP A 249 -18.76 -0.24 2.86
CA ASP A 249 -19.65 -0.33 4.02
C ASP A 249 -18.91 -0.68 5.33
N LYS A 250 -17.61 -1.00 5.26
CA LYS A 250 -16.78 -1.29 6.43
C LYS A 250 -16.34 -0.02 7.16
N LYS A 251 -15.82 -0.19 8.38
CA LYS A 251 -15.24 0.88 9.21
C LYS A 251 -13.84 1.32 8.75
N LEU A 252 -13.61 1.34 7.44
CA LEU A 252 -12.39 1.84 6.82
C LEU A 252 -12.46 3.36 6.67
N ASP A 253 -11.30 4.01 6.81
CA ASP A 253 -11.15 5.45 6.63
C ASP A 253 -10.84 5.81 5.18
N TYR A 254 -10.25 4.90 4.40
CA TYR A 254 -10.07 5.08 2.97
C TYR A 254 -9.89 3.74 2.22
N LEU A 255 -10.19 3.77 0.93
CA LEU A 255 -9.78 2.75 -0.03
C LEU A 255 -8.70 3.32 -0.95
N HIS A 256 -7.71 2.51 -1.33
CA HIS A 256 -6.58 2.94 -2.16
C HIS A 256 -6.44 2.02 -3.36
N ILE A 257 -6.75 2.54 -4.55
CA ILE A 257 -6.64 1.78 -5.79
C ILE A 257 -5.16 1.76 -6.25
N SER A 258 -4.67 0.61 -6.70
CA SER A 258 -3.35 0.47 -7.29
C SER A 258 -3.43 0.55 -8.82
N LEU A 259 -2.94 1.65 -9.40
CA LEU A 259 -2.87 1.86 -10.84
C LEU A 259 -1.47 2.30 -11.29
N ARG A 260 -1.09 1.90 -12.50
CA ARG A 260 0.10 2.44 -13.18
C ARG A 260 -0.16 3.83 -13.78
N ASP A 261 -1.41 4.07 -14.17
CA ASP A 261 -1.90 5.25 -14.89
C ASP A 261 -3.35 5.48 -14.42
N SER A 262 -3.69 6.71 -14.04
CA SER A 262 -5.01 7.06 -13.49
C SER A 262 -6.13 7.01 -14.53
N GLN A 263 -5.78 7.07 -15.81
CA GLN A 263 -6.69 7.02 -16.95
C GLN A 263 -6.89 5.60 -17.49
N LEU A 264 -6.27 4.60 -16.86
CA LEU A 264 -6.35 3.21 -17.31
C LEU A 264 -7.81 2.71 -17.26
N VAL A 265 -8.28 2.19 -18.39
CA VAL A 265 -9.58 1.49 -18.50
C VAL A 265 -9.41 0.00 -18.21
N SER A 266 -10.51 -0.67 -17.86
CA SER A 266 -10.52 -2.12 -17.58
C SER A 266 -10.02 -2.92 -18.76
N VAL A 267 -9.38 -4.07 -18.54
CA VAL A 267 -9.11 -5.04 -19.61
C VAL A 267 -10.38 -5.76 -20.06
N SER A 268 -11.41 -5.81 -19.21
CA SER A 268 -12.72 -6.38 -19.49
C SER A 268 -13.50 -5.50 -20.49
N GLU A 269 -14.24 -6.13 -21.42
CA GLU A 269 -14.93 -5.43 -22.52
C GLU A 269 -16.15 -4.61 -22.07
N ASP A 270 -16.71 -4.94 -20.91
CA ASP A 270 -17.93 -4.35 -20.34
C ASP A 270 -17.69 -3.03 -19.55
N HIS A 271 -16.43 -2.63 -19.37
CA HIS A 271 -16.05 -1.45 -18.55
C HIS A 271 -15.02 -0.54 -19.24
N LYS A 272 -15.32 -0.15 -20.49
CA LYS A 272 -14.44 0.68 -21.33
C LYS A 272 -14.81 2.17 -21.41
N GLU A 273 -15.99 2.56 -20.91
CA GLU A 273 -16.53 3.91 -21.15
C GLU A 273 -15.80 5.03 -20.38
N LYS A 274 -15.12 4.67 -19.28
CA LYS A 274 -14.32 5.58 -18.46
C LYS A 274 -13.20 4.82 -17.74
N SER A 275 -12.32 5.56 -17.07
CA SER A 275 -11.23 4.97 -16.30
C SER A 275 -11.75 4.08 -15.17
N MET A 276 -10.96 3.07 -14.78
CA MET A 276 -11.30 2.24 -13.62
C MET A 276 -11.44 3.06 -12.34
N LEU A 277 -10.64 4.12 -12.19
CA LEU A 277 -10.74 5.06 -11.07
C LEU A 277 -12.13 5.68 -10.99
N ALA A 278 -12.68 6.15 -12.12
CA ALA A 278 -14.01 6.76 -12.17
C ALA A 278 -15.14 5.76 -11.86
N TYR A 279 -15.09 4.54 -12.42
CA TYR A 279 -16.05 3.48 -12.06
C TYR A 279 -16.02 3.14 -10.57
N ILE A 280 -14.83 3.04 -9.98
CA ILE A 280 -14.67 2.74 -8.55
C ILE A 280 -15.17 3.89 -7.68
N HIS A 281 -14.88 5.14 -8.06
CA HIS A 281 -15.39 6.30 -7.34
C HIS A 281 -16.92 6.34 -7.30
N GLU A 282 -17.56 6.05 -8.44
CA GLU A 282 -19.02 5.92 -8.52
C GLU A 282 -19.56 4.74 -7.70
N GLN A 283 -18.89 3.58 -7.73
CA GLN A 283 -19.30 2.42 -6.92
C GLN A 283 -19.23 2.73 -5.42
N ILE A 284 -18.20 3.45 -4.98
CA ILE A 284 -18.05 3.89 -3.58
C ILE A 284 -19.15 4.86 -3.19
N ASN A 285 -19.54 5.76 -4.12
CA ASN A 285 -20.64 6.71 -3.94
C ASN A 285 -20.52 7.54 -2.65
N GLY A 286 -19.30 8.01 -2.34
CA GLY A 286 -19.01 8.84 -1.17
C GLY A 286 -19.07 8.14 0.19
N ARG A 287 -19.28 6.81 0.26
CA ARG A 287 -19.34 6.06 1.51
C ARG A 287 -18.02 6.04 2.28
N VAL A 288 -16.90 6.08 1.57
CA VAL A 288 -15.54 6.11 2.12
C VAL A 288 -14.64 6.90 1.16
N PRO A 289 -13.68 7.71 1.64
CA PRO A 289 -12.70 8.36 0.77
C PRO A 289 -11.93 7.38 -0.12
N LEU A 290 -11.75 7.73 -1.39
CA LEU A 290 -10.88 7.03 -2.33
C LEU A 290 -9.55 7.76 -2.48
N VAL A 291 -8.46 7.01 -2.40
CA VAL A 291 -7.10 7.44 -2.76
C VAL A 291 -6.82 6.96 -4.18
N GLY A 292 -6.74 7.89 -5.13
CA GLY A 292 -6.32 7.65 -6.50
C GLY A 292 -4.79 7.67 -6.65
N VAL A 293 -4.29 6.97 -7.66
CA VAL A 293 -2.86 6.93 -8.03
C VAL A 293 -2.73 6.67 -9.53
N GLY A 294 -1.56 6.93 -10.09
CA GLY A 294 -1.22 6.53 -11.46
C GLY A 294 -0.51 7.66 -12.19
N ASP A 295 0.75 7.43 -12.53
CA ASP A 295 1.69 8.34 -13.20
C ASP A 295 1.60 9.86 -12.89
N VAL A 296 1.35 10.24 -11.63
CA VAL A 296 1.29 11.65 -11.21
C VAL A 296 2.69 12.27 -11.24
N ARG A 297 2.90 13.30 -12.08
CA ARG A 297 4.18 14.00 -12.24
C ARG A 297 4.08 15.50 -11.94
N THR A 298 2.94 16.12 -12.18
CA THR A 298 2.72 17.57 -12.02
C THR A 298 1.54 17.87 -11.09
N SER A 299 1.35 19.15 -10.75
CA SER A 299 0.14 19.60 -10.04
C SER A 299 -1.13 19.36 -10.87
N GLU A 300 -1.04 19.44 -12.20
CA GLU A 300 -2.16 19.21 -13.11
C GLU A 300 -2.58 17.73 -13.11
N ASP A 301 -1.62 16.80 -13.17
CA ASP A 301 -1.91 15.36 -13.05
C ASP A 301 -2.59 15.03 -11.72
N ALA A 302 -2.14 15.68 -10.64
CA ALA A 302 -2.71 15.48 -9.32
C ALA A 302 -4.17 15.97 -9.24
N GLU A 303 -4.48 17.12 -9.84
CA GLU A 303 -5.87 17.61 -9.91
C GLU A 303 -6.74 16.71 -10.78
N GLN A 304 -6.22 16.16 -11.89
CA GLN A 304 -6.95 15.20 -12.72
C GLN A 304 -7.33 13.94 -11.95
N VAL A 305 -6.41 13.41 -11.12
CA VAL A 305 -6.72 12.27 -10.23
C VAL A 305 -7.83 12.63 -9.24
N LEU A 306 -7.79 13.84 -8.68
CA LEU A 306 -8.77 14.34 -7.71
C LEU A 306 -10.16 14.62 -8.31
N GLU A 307 -10.34 14.56 -9.64
CA GLU A 307 -11.66 14.59 -10.25
C GLU A 307 -12.50 13.34 -9.91
N ASN A 308 -11.83 12.21 -9.67
CA ASN A 308 -12.44 10.91 -9.39
C ASN A 308 -11.87 10.27 -8.10
N SER A 309 -11.41 11.08 -7.17
CA SER A 309 -10.92 10.63 -5.85
C SER A 309 -10.85 11.78 -4.85
N GLU A 310 -10.88 11.46 -3.56
CA GLU A 310 -10.77 12.48 -2.49
C GLU A 310 -9.32 12.80 -2.15
N LEU A 311 -8.39 11.90 -2.48
CA LEU A 311 -6.96 11.95 -2.17
C LEU A 311 -6.15 11.44 -3.35
N VAL A 312 -4.93 11.96 -3.52
CA VAL A 312 -3.99 11.54 -4.56
C VAL A 312 -2.70 11.03 -3.93
N ALA A 313 -2.32 9.79 -4.28
CA ALA A 313 -1.04 9.22 -3.91
C ALA A 313 0.01 9.46 -5.01
N VAL A 314 1.22 9.81 -4.60
CA VAL A 314 2.35 10.11 -5.48
C VAL A 314 3.51 9.19 -5.14
N GLY A 315 4.04 8.49 -6.15
CA GLY A 315 5.16 7.55 -6.00
C GLY A 315 6.44 8.10 -6.61
N ARG A 316 6.71 7.70 -7.86
CA ARG A 316 7.98 7.96 -8.58
C ARG A 316 8.44 9.42 -8.58
N ALA A 317 7.51 10.38 -8.65
CA ALA A 317 7.89 11.80 -8.62
C ALA A 317 8.57 12.21 -7.30
N LEU A 318 8.17 11.65 -6.17
CA LEU A 318 8.80 11.89 -4.86
C LEU A 318 10.16 11.20 -4.70
N LEU A 319 10.49 10.21 -5.53
CA LEU A 319 11.85 9.65 -5.57
C LEU A 319 12.84 10.67 -6.16
N ILE A 320 12.40 11.40 -7.18
CA ILE A 320 13.20 12.36 -7.94
C ILE A 320 13.21 13.73 -7.25
N ASP A 321 12.07 14.17 -6.75
CA ASP A 321 11.91 15.46 -6.11
C ASP A 321 11.22 15.28 -4.75
N PRO A 322 11.98 15.15 -3.66
CA PRO A 322 11.40 15.01 -2.32
C PRO A 322 10.55 16.21 -1.90
N HIS A 323 10.77 17.37 -2.53
CA HIS A 323 10.04 18.62 -2.32
C HIS A 323 8.96 18.85 -3.40
N TRP A 324 8.56 17.80 -4.11
CA TRP A 324 7.49 17.84 -5.11
C TRP A 324 6.20 18.44 -4.53
N GLY A 325 5.86 18.08 -3.28
CA GLY A 325 4.63 18.50 -2.61
C GLY A 325 4.50 20.02 -2.52
N ALA A 326 5.53 20.71 -2.02
CA ALA A 326 5.51 22.18 -1.91
C ALA A 326 5.37 22.86 -3.28
N LYS A 327 6.05 22.33 -4.30
CA LYS A 327 6.01 22.89 -5.66
C LYS A 327 4.65 22.69 -6.30
N ALA A 328 4.09 21.50 -6.18
CA ALA A 328 2.77 21.17 -6.71
C ALA A 328 1.66 22.00 -6.03
N LEU A 329 1.68 22.11 -4.69
CA LEU A 329 0.72 22.94 -3.93
C LEU A 329 0.77 24.42 -4.33
N ALA A 330 1.97 24.91 -4.68
CA ALA A 330 2.19 26.26 -5.16
C ALA A 330 1.96 26.45 -6.67
N LYS A 331 1.59 25.38 -7.40
CA LYS A 331 1.44 25.36 -8.87
C LYS A 331 2.69 25.87 -9.62
N LYS A 332 3.86 25.43 -9.16
CA LYS A 332 5.17 25.76 -9.76
C LYS A 332 5.76 24.52 -10.43
N ASP A 333 5.04 23.96 -11.39
CA ASP A 333 5.40 22.71 -12.04
C ASP A 333 6.72 22.83 -12.81
N GLU A 334 7.08 24.03 -13.27
CA GLU A 334 8.37 24.34 -13.90
C GLU A 334 9.58 24.15 -12.96
N LEU A 335 9.36 24.10 -11.65
CA LEU A 335 10.41 23.86 -10.65
C LEU A 335 10.49 22.39 -10.21
N ILE A 336 9.55 21.55 -10.64
CA ILE A 336 9.54 20.13 -10.30
C ILE A 336 10.66 19.44 -11.07
N ARG A 337 11.56 18.80 -10.34
CA ARG A 337 12.66 18.04 -10.91
C ARG A 337 12.10 16.84 -11.66
N GLN A 338 12.48 16.69 -12.93
CA GLN A 338 11.99 15.61 -13.79
C GLN A 338 12.97 14.44 -13.92
N GLU A 339 14.27 14.70 -13.76
CA GLU A 339 15.36 13.73 -13.95
C GLU A 339 16.41 13.89 -12.84
N ILE A 340 17.06 12.78 -12.49
CA ILE A 340 18.21 12.75 -11.55
C ILE A 340 19.37 11.97 -12.16
N SER A 341 20.57 12.21 -11.68
CA SER A 341 21.78 11.46 -12.04
C SER A 341 22.21 10.54 -10.90
N ASN A 342 23.18 9.66 -11.16
CA ASN A 342 23.77 8.82 -10.11
C ASN A 342 24.45 9.63 -8.98
N TYR A 343 24.84 10.88 -9.24
CA TYR A 343 25.46 11.76 -8.23
C TYR A 343 24.46 12.30 -7.19
N ASP A 344 23.16 12.27 -7.50
CA ASP A 344 22.12 12.77 -6.60
C ASP A 344 21.71 11.76 -5.53
N ARG A 345 22.18 10.51 -5.63
CA ARG A 345 21.69 9.41 -4.81
C ARG A 345 21.92 9.61 -3.32
N GLU A 346 23.11 10.08 -2.96
CA GLU A 346 23.47 10.30 -1.55
C GLU A 346 22.62 11.41 -0.95
N GLU A 347 22.47 12.53 -1.67
CA GLU A 347 21.65 13.67 -1.24
C GLU A 347 20.16 13.31 -1.10
N LEU A 348 19.65 12.44 -1.99
CA LEU A 348 18.25 12.03 -2.01
C LEU A 348 17.95 10.79 -1.14
N PHE A 349 18.96 10.26 -0.43
CA PHE A 349 18.90 9.00 0.32
C PHE A 349 18.37 7.82 -0.51
N LEU A 350 18.81 7.70 -1.77
CA LEU A 350 18.41 6.65 -2.70
C LEU A 350 19.38 5.45 -2.62
N ALA A 351 19.15 4.59 -1.62
CA ALA A 351 19.89 3.35 -1.45
C ALA A 351 19.78 2.41 -2.67
N ASN A 352 20.63 1.39 -2.73
CA ASN A 352 20.71 0.47 -3.87
C ASN A 352 19.38 -0.19 -4.24
N GLY A 353 18.54 -0.51 -3.25
CA GLY A 353 17.20 -1.08 -3.49
C GLY A 353 16.30 -0.16 -4.30
N VAL A 354 16.15 1.09 -3.84
CA VAL A 354 15.37 2.12 -4.55
C VAL A 354 15.99 2.45 -5.89
N TRP A 355 17.31 2.62 -5.95
CA TRP A 355 17.99 2.95 -7.21
C TRP A 355 17.80 1.86 -8.27
N GLY A 356 17.98 0.58 -7.91
CA GLY A 356 17.73 -0.54 -8.82
C GLY A 356 16.27 -0.62 -9.28
N PHE A 357 15.32 -0.26 -8.42
CA PHE A 357 13.92 -0.08 -8.84
C PHE A 357 13.78 1.03 -9.88
N MET A 358 14.45 2.17 -9.68
CA MET A 358 14.40 3.29 -10.63
C MET A 358 15.03 2.93 -11.98
N GLU A 359 16.16 2.22 -11.98
CA GLU A 359 16.81 1.72 -13.21
C GLU A 359 15.88 0.81 -14.03
N PHE A 360 15.07 0.01 -13.34
CA PHE A 360 14.12 -0.89 -14.00
C PHE A 360 12.84 -0.19 -14.46
N MET A 361 12.25 0.67 -13.62
CA MET A 361 10.88 1.21 -13.82
C MET A 361 10.82 2.59 -14.46
N MET A 362 11.93 3.30 -14.52
CA MET A 362 12.01 4.69 -15.01
C MET A 362 13.41 5.03 -15.52
N PRO A 363 14.02 4.19 -16.38
CA PRO A 363 15.37 4.42 -16.90
C PRO A 363 15.48 5.73 -17.69
N ASP A 364 14.37 6.18 -18.28
CA ASP A 364 14.25 7.46 -19.00
C ASP A 364 14.43 8.69 -18.09
N ARG A 365 14.28 8.52 -16.77
CA ARG A 365 14.39 9.60 -15.78
C ARG A 365 15.74 9.61 -15.04
N LEU A 366 16.64 8.70 -15.42
CA LEU A 366 18.00 8.63 -14.91
C LEU A 366 18.95 9.22 -15.96
N GLY A 367 19.40 10.44 -15.71
CA GLY A 367 20.43 11.10 -16.51
C GLY A 367 21.74 10.30 -16.50
N LYS A 368 22.50 10.40 -17.60
CA LYS A 368 23.81 9.76 -17.74
C LYS A 368 24.85 10.28 -16.74
#